data_AF-A0A7W5JW18-F1
#
_entry.id   AF-A0A7W5JW18-F1
#
_cell.length_a   1.000
_cell.length_b   1.000
_cell.length_c   1.000
_cell.angle_alpha   90.00
_cell.angle_beta   90.00
_cell.angle_gamma   90.00
#
_symmetry.space_group_name_H-M   'P 1'
#
loop_
_entity.id
_entity.type
_entity.pdbx_description
1 polymer ?
#
loop_
_entity_poly.entity_id
_entity_poly.type
_entity_poly.pdbx_seq_one_letter_code
_entity_poly.pdbx_strand_id
1 'polypeptide(L)'
;MPFADDSLDKVPDGVSDEGAVMLSDILPTGFEIGVRYGRVEPGDVDAVVDLDANRLEQAASFGATDTVTSGDEDWVEQVLALTDGLGVDVAIEAVGVPATFAACLAIVRPGGSVANDGVHGTSVPRPLQDLWIMDLSITTGLVSTSTTAMLLKLVAQSRLAVTVGRDLGPDLRFLRLFRSGPRAVTIEV
;
A
#
# COMPACT_ATOMS: atom_id res chain seq x y z
N MET A 1 -20.09 12.76 -8.52
CA MET A 1 -18.96 11.95 -8.03
C MET A 1 -18.91 12.12 -6.53
N PRO A 2 -18.84 11.04 -5.73
CA PRO A 2 -18.55 11.14 -4.29
C PRO A 2 -17.25 11.92 -4.06
N PHE A 3 -17.18 12.69 -2.97
CA PHE A 3 -15.97 13.42 -2.52
C PHE A 3 -15.39 14.48 -3.49
N ALA A 4 -16.14 14.88 -4.51
CA ALA A 4 -15.66 15.85 -5.50
C ALA A 4 -15.30 17.22 -4.89
N ASP A 5 -15.94 17.61 -3.79
CA ASP A 5 -15.73 18.89 -3.12
C ASP A 5 -14.33 19.00 -2.47
N ASP A 6 -13.66 17.87 -2.21
CA ASP A 6 -12.33 17.81 -1.57
C ASP A 6 -11.18 17.71 -2.60
N SER A 7 -11.50 17.65 -3.91
CA SER A 7 -10.53 17.29 -4.95
C SER A 7 -9.70 18.44 -5.53
N LEU A 8 -9.95 19.68 -5.10
CA LEU A 8 -9.30 20.88 -5.64
C LEU A 8 -8.50 21.63 -4.59
N ASP A 9 -7.22 21.32 -4.51
CA ASP A 9 -6.24 22.05 -3.71
C ASP A 9 -5.32 22.90 -4.59
N LYS A 10 -4.96 24.08 -4.08
CA LYS A 10 -3.90 24.89 -4.71
C LYS A 10 -2.55 24.25 -4.37
N VAL A 11 -1.77 23.90 -5.39
CA VAL A 11 -0.40 23.43 -5.23
C VAL A 11 0.44 24.53 -4.55
N PRO A 12 1.04 24.27 -3.36
CA PRO A 12 1.90 25.22 -2.68
C PRO A 12 3.18 25.53 -3.46
N ASP A 13 3.73 26.72 -3.24
CA ASP A 13 5.04 27.08 -3.78
C ASP A 13 6.11 26.09 -3.27
N GLY A 14 6.98 25.62 -4.18
CA GLY A 14 8.06 24.68 -3.86
C GLY A 14 7.72 23.20 -4.01
N VAL A 15 6.46 22.85 -4.30
CA VAL A 15 6.11 21.50 -4.79
C VAL A 15 6.46 21.42 -6.28
N SER A 16 7.22 20.41 -6.68
CA SER A 16 7.56 20.20 -8.10
C SER A 16 6.37 19.63 -8.88
N ASP A 17 6.41 19.72 -10.21
CA ASP A 17 5.38 19.13 -11.08
C ASP A 17 5.27 17.62 -10.84
N GLU A 18 6.40 16.94 -10.61
CA GLU A 18 6.45 15.53 -10.23
C GLU A 18 5.74 15.26 -8.90
N GLY A 19 5.98 16.12 -7.91
CA GLY A 19 5.30 16.07 -6.61
C GLY A 19 3.79 16.25 -6.77
N ALA A 20 3.38 17.19 -7.62
CA ALA A 20 1.97 17.48 -7.90
C ALA A 20 1.27 16.34 -8.64
N VAL A 21 1.93 15.70 -9.62
CA VAL A 21 1.39 14.54 -10.33
C VAL A 21 1.16 13.38 -9.37
N MET A 22 2.13 13.06 -8.52
CA MET A 22 1.98 12.00 -7.52
C MET A 22 0.87 12.31 -6.51
N LEU A 23 0.74 13.57 -6.09
CA LEU A 23 -0.33 14.04 -5.19
C LEU A 23 -1.72 14.02 -5.81
N SER A 24 -1.83 13.95 -7.14
CA SER A 24 -3.12 13.92 -7.83
C SER A 24 -3.72 12.52 -7.97
N ASP A 25 -2.92 11.47 -7.75
CA ASP A 25 -3.32 10.09 -8.04
C ASP A 25 -2.87 9.17 -6.91
N ILE A 26 -1.64 8.68 -7.02
CA ILE A 26 -1.14 7.62 -6.17
C ILE A 26 -1.10 8.15 -4.72
N LEU A 27 -0.40 9.24 -4.41
CA LEU A 27 -0.06 9.62 -3.03
C LEU A 27 -1.23 9.71 -2.01
N PRO A 28 -2.40 10.30 -2.35
CA PRO A 28 -3.56 10.28 -1.45
C PRO A 28 -4.21 8.90 -1.34
N THR A 29 -4.15 8.09 -2.39
CA THR A 29 -4.75 6.76 -2.47
C THR A 29 -4.05 5.79 -1.50
N GLY A 30 -2.73 5.62 -1.60
CA GLY A 30 -1.99 4.75 -0.67
C GLY A 30 -1.98 5.27 0.77
N PHE A 31 -2.10 6.59 0.99
CA PHE A 31 -2.27 7.12 2.35
C PHE A 31 -3.67 6.84 2.93
N GLU A 32 -4.74 7.09 2.17
CA GLU A 32 -6.10 6.93 2.68
C GLU A 32 -6.51 5.46 2.76
N ILE A 33 -6.24 4.68 1.71
CA ILE A 33 -6.62 3.28 1.63
C ILE A 33 -5.58 2.41 2.36
N GLY A 34 -4.32 2.53 1.95
CA GLY A 34 -3.24 1.72 2.50
C GLY A 34 -2.97 2.01 3.97
N VAL A 35 -2.61 3.26 4.29
CA VAL A 35 -2.21 3.62 5.65
C VAL A 35 -3.43 3.75 6.58
N ARG A 36 -4.38 4.63 6.25
CA ARG A 36 -5.45 4.98 7.18
C ARG A 36 -6.51 3.90 7.30
N TYR A 37 -6.96 3.29 6.20
CA TYR A 37 -7.94 2.20 6.27
C TYR A 37 -7.30 0.85 6.59
N GLY A 38 -6.04 0.63 6.20
CA GLY A 38 -5.23 -0.50 6.65
C GLY A 38 -4.81 -0.40 8.12
N ARG A 39 -4.90 0.78 8.75
CA ARG A 39 -4.48 1.04 10.13
C ARG A 39 -2.97 0.83 10.35
N VAL A 40 -2.17 1.18 9.35
CA VAL A 40 -0.71 1.20 9.45
C VAL A 40 -0.30 2.33 10.40
N GLU A 41 0.58 2.01 11.35
CA GLU A 41 1.07 2.94 12.35
C GLU A 41 2.55 3.30 12.11
N PRO A 42 2.98 4.52 12.50
CA PRO A 42 4.40 4.85 12.47
C PRO A 42 5.23 3.90 13.33
N GLY A 43 6.12 3.18 12.68
CA GLY A 43 6.98 2.20 13.32
C GLY A 43 6.92 0.82 12.66
N ASP A 44 5.83 0.55 11.95
CA ASP A 44 5.60 -0.68 11.21
C ASP A 44 6.76 -1.03 10.25
N VAL A 45 6.95 -2.33 10.03
CA VAL A 45 7.91 -2.91 9.08
C VAL A 45 7.18 -3.01 7.73
N ASP A 46 7.90 -2.88 6.62
CA ASP A 46 7.27 -2.72 5.31
C ASP A 46 7.97 -3.64 4.29
N ALA A 47 7.22 -4.58 3.71
CA ALA A 47 7.75 -5.55 2.76
C ALA A 47 6.99 -5.47 1.44
N VAL A 48 7.65 -5.14 0.34
CA VAL A 48 6.95 -5.07 -0.96
C VAL A 48 7.01 -6.41 -1.68
N VAL A 49 5.87 -6.83 -2.23
CA VAL A 49 5.74 -8.08 -3.00
C VAL A 49 5.35 -7.74 -4.44
N ASP A 50 6.27 -7.82 -5.40
CA ASP A 50 5.99 -7.53 -6.81
C ASP A 50 6.69 -8.54 -7.71
N LEU A 51 6.25 -8.69 -8.95
CA LEU A 51 6.90 -9.49 -9.98
C LEU A 51 8.10 -8.76 -10.62
N ASP A 52 8.10 -7.43 -10.61
CA ASP A 52 9.09 -6.58 -11.25
C ASP A 52 10.21 -6.19 -10.27
N ALA A 53 11.40 -6.74 -10.50
CA ALA A 53 12.59 -6.44 -9.72
C ALA A 53 12.95 -4.95 -9.67
N ASN A 54 12.60 -4.16 -10.69
CA ASN A 54 12.84 -2.71 -10.66
C ASN A 54 11.94 -2.02 -9.63
N ARG A 55 10.69 -2.48 -9.50
CA ARG A 55 9.75 -1.96 -8.50
C ARG A 55 10.20 -2.33 -7.09
N LEU A 56 10.72 -3.54 -6.90
CA LEU A 56 11.32 -3.98 -5.63
C LEU A 56 12.58 -3.16 -5.26
N GLU A 57 13.52 -2.96 -6.18
CA GLU A 57 14.71 -2.15 -5.93
C GLU A 57 14.34 -0.71 -5.55
N GLN A 58 13.32 -0.17 -6.22
CA GLN A 58 12.79 1.15 -5.90
C GLN A 58 12.14 1.18 -4.52
N ALA A 59 11.28 0.22 -4.18
CA ALA A 59 10.66 0.11 -2.86
C ALA A 59 11.72 0.11 -1.75
N ALA A 60 12.79 -0.66 -1.92
CA ALA A 60 13.93 -0.66 -0.99
C ALA A 60 14.63 0.71 -0.90
N SER A 61 14.81 1.41 -2.02
CA SER A 61 15.37 2.77 -2.03
C SER A 61 14.49 3.79 -1.29
N PHE A 62 13.17 3.56 -1.28
CA PHE A 62 12.20 4.41 -0.61
C PHE A 62 12.05 4.09 0.87
N GLY A 63 12.34 2.88 1.31
CA GLY A 63 12.36 2.55 2.74
C GLY A 63 11.74 1.22 3.11
N ALA A 64 11.25 0.43 2.14
CA ALA A 64 10.89 -0.96 2.37
C ALA A 64 12.05 -1.66 3.07
N THR A 65 11.75 -2.35 4.17
CA THR A 65 12.77 -3.11 4.91
C THR A 65 13.07 -4.42 4.22
N ASP A 66 12.06 -4.98 3.55
CA ASP A 66 12.12 -6.27 2.88
C ASP A 66 11.45 -6.20 1.51
N THR A 67 11.84 -7.07 0.60
CA THR A 67 11.26 -7.17 -0.74
C THR A 67 11.19 -8.64 -1.13
N VAL A 68 10.07 -9.08 -1.70
CA VAL A 68 9.84 -10.47 -2.10
C VAL A 68 9.31 -10.51 -3.52
N THR A 69 9.75 -11.48 -4.33
CA THR A 69 9.24 -11.64 -5.70
C THR A 69 8.07 -12.61 -5.70
N SER A 70 6.86 -12.17 -6.06
CA SER A 70 5.66 -13.06 -6.07
C SER A 70 5.67 -14.14 -7.17
N GLY A 71 6.68 -14.12 -8.03
CA GLY A 71 6.92 -15.15 -9.04
C GLY A 71 7.69 -16.36 -8.50
N ASP A 72 8.31 -16.25 -7.33
CA ASP A 72 9.02 -17.35 -6.67
C ASP A 72 8.01 -18.37 -6.12
N GLU A 73 8.32 -19.68 -6.19
CA GLU A 73 7.39 -20.71 -5.72
C GLU A 73 7.12 -20.65 -4.21
N ASP A 74 8.06 -20.11 -3.43
CA ASP A 74 8.05 -20.03 -1.97
C ASP A 74 7.81 -18.62 -1.43
N TRP A 75 7.30 -17.69 -2.26
CA TRP A 75 7.15 -16.28 -1.88
C TRP A 75 6.27 -16.08 -0.63
N VAL A 76 5.25 -16.93 -0.44
CA VAL A 76 4.38 -16.90 0.75
C VAL A 76 5.18 -17.28 1.99
N GLU A 77 5.98 -18.35 1.91
CA GLU A 77 6.85 -18.82 2.98
C GLU A 77 7.91 -17.77 3.33
N GLN A 78 8.44 -17.03 2.34
CA GLN A 78 9.34 -15.90 2.57
C GLN A 78 8.65 -14.82 3.41
N VAL A 79 7.43 -14.41 3.05
CA VAL A 79 6.65 -13.42 3.83
C VAL A 79 6.33 -13.92 5.24
N LEU A 80 5.96 -15.19 5.38
CA LEU A 80 5.71 -15.79 6.69
C LEU A 80 6.99 -15.82 7.54
N ALA A 81 8.15 -16.08 6.95
CA ALA A 81 9.42 -16.05 7.66
C ALA A 81 9.77 -14.65 8.20
N LEU A 82 9.40 -13.59 7.49
CA LEU A 82 9.54 -12.20 7.97
C LEU A 82 8.66 -11.90 9.20
N THR A 83 7.60 -12.69 9.41
CA THR A 83 6.59 -12.47 10.45
C THR A 83 6.58 -13.56 11.51
N ASP A 84 7.71 -14.24 11.75
CA ASP A 84 7.83 -15.35 12.71
C ASP A 84 6.79 -16.48 12.47
N GLY A 85 6.34 -16.64 11.21
CA GLY A 85 5.31 -17.59 10.78
C GLY A 85 3.87 -17.18 11.08
N LEU A 86 3.64 -15.96 11.59
CA LEU A 86 2.31 -15.50 12.01
C LEU A 86 1.47 -14.94 10.87
N GLY A 87 2.11 -14.42 9.81
CA GLY A 87 1.47 -13.60 8.80
C GLY A 87 1.45 -12.11 9.15
N VAL A 88 1.00 -11.31 8.21
CA VAL A 88 1.03 -9.85 8.29
C VAL A 88 -0.18 -9.28 9.02
N ASP A 89 0.02 -8.20 9.77
CA ASP A 89 -1.04 -7.42 10.40
C ASP A 89 -1.96 -6.74 9.38
N VAL A 90 -1.36 -6.23 8.31
CA VAL A 90 -2.05 -5.46 7.27
C VAL A 90 -1.52 -5.87 5.90
N ALA A 91 -2.38 -6.39 5.03
CA ALA A 91 -2.07 -6.63 3.62
C ALA A 91 -2.76 -5.57 2.75
N ILE A 92 -2.04 -4.95 1.81
CA ILE A 92 -2.58 -3.94 0.89
C ILE A 92 -2.66 -4.54 -0.52
N GLU A 93 -3.86 -4.67 -1.05
CA GLU A 93 -4.05 -5.12 -2.43
C GLU A 93 -4.04 -3.90 -3.35
N ALA A 94 -3.02 -3.74 -4.19
CA ALA A 94 -2.79 -2.53 -4.98
C ALA A 94 -2.93 -2.74 -6.50
N VAL A 95 -2.97 -3.99 -6.98
CA VAL A 95 -3.01 -4.29 -8.42
C VAL A 95 -4.43 -4.38 -9.02
N GLY A 96 -5.41 -4.88 -8.27
CA GLY A 96 -6.80 -5.00 -8.72
C GLY A 96 -7.11 -6.27 -9.52
N VAL A 97 -6.46 -7.39 -9.22
CA VAL A 97 -6.80 -8.70 -9.83
C VAL A 97 -7.13 -9.76 -8.77
N PRO A 98 -7.97 -10.77 -9.09
CA PRO A 98 -8.35 -11.78 -8.10
C PRO A 98 -7.17 -12.54 -7.46
N ALA A 99 -6.08 -12.70 -8.22
CA ALA A 99 -4.88 -13.41 -7.73
C ALA A 99 -4.16 -12.64 -6.63
N THR A 100 -4.02 -11.32 -6.76
CA THR A 100 -3.35 -10.45 -5.77
C THR A 100 -4.19 -10.28 -4.51
N PHE A 101 -5.52 -10.21 -4.66
CA PHE A 101 -6.42 -10.24 -3.49
C PHE A 101 -6.34 -11.58 -2.74
N ALA A 102 -6.29 -12.71 -3.45
CA ALA A 102 -6.10 -14.02 -2.83
C ALA A 102 -4.74 -14.14 -2.14
N ALA A 103 -3.69 -13.56 -2.72
CA ALA A 103 -2.38 -13.44 -2.12
C ALA A 103 -2.44 -12.69 -0.78
N CYS A 104 -3.10 -11.53 -0.71
CA CYS A 104 -3.32 -10.79 0.55
C CYS A 104 -4.03 -11.64 1.61
N LEU A 105 -5.05 -12.41 1.23
CA LEU A 105 -5.76 -13.31 2.15
C LEU A 105 -4.88 -14.47 2.66
N ALA A 106 -3.89 -14.91 1.88
CA ALA A 106 -3.00 -16.01 2.25
C ALA A 106 -1.93 -15.59 3.26
N ILE A 107 -1.52 -14.32 3.24
CA ILE A 107 -0.44 -13.79 4.08
C ILE A 107 -0.94 -13.08 5.34
N VAL A 108 -2.21 -12.64 5.37
CA VAL A 108 -2.76 -11.91 6.52
C VAL A 108 -2.97 -12.84 7.73
N ARG A 109 -2.56 -12.38 8.91
CA ARG A 109 -2.71 -13.14 10.15
C ARG A 109 -4.16 -13.11 10.68
N PRO A 110 -4.56 -14.06 11.55
CA PRO A 110 -5.81 -13.95 12.29
C PRO A 110 -5.89 -12.64 13.09
N GLY A 111 -7.04 -11.96 13.00
CA GLY A 111 -7.28 -10.63 13.56
C GLY A 111 -6.68 -9.47 12.75
N GLY A 112 -6.04 -9.76 11.61
CA GLY A 112 -5.43 -8.76 10.72
C GLY A 112 -6.41 -8.05 9.81
N SER A 113 -5.88 -7.15 8.98
CA SER A 113 -6.63 -6.37 8.01
C SER A 113 -6.15 -6.55 6.58
N VAL A 114 -7.08 -6.54 5.63
CA VAL A 114 -6.79 -6.39 4.21
C VAL A 114 -7.38 -5.07 3.73
N ALA A 115 -6.54 -4.18 3.20
CA ALA A 115 -6.93 -2.93 2.57
C ALA A 115 -6.92 -3.11 1.05
N ASN A 116 -8.10 -3.18 0.44
CA ASN A 116 -8.21 -3.27 -1.01
C ASN A 116 -8.22 -1.87 -1.63
N ASP A 117 -7.15 -1.56 -2.33
CA ASP A 117 -7.01 -0.37 -3.16
C ASP A 117 -7.23 -0.66 -4.65
N GLY A 118 -6.82 -1.85 -5.09
CA GLY A 118 -6.93 -2.27 -6.48
C GLY A 118 -8.36 -2.25 -7.04
N VAL A 119 -8.47 -1.84 -8.30
CA VAL A 119 -9.75 -1.76 -9.03
C VAL A 119 -10.02 -3.06 -9.79
N HIS A 120 -10.90 -3.90 -9.25
CA HIS A 120 -11.24 -5.20 -9.84
C HIS A 120 -12.29 -5.09 -10.96
N GLY A 121 -11.89 -5.43 -12.18
CA GLY A 121 -12.80 -5.51 -13.33
C GLY A 121 -13.65 -6.80 -13.38
N THR A 122 -13.39 -7.75 -12.48
CA THR A 122 -14.04 -9.07 -12.44
C THR A 122 -14.43 -9.46 -11.02
N SER A 123 -15.23 -10.51 -10.87
CA SER A 123 -15.57 -11.05 -9.55
C SER A 123 -14.33 -11.60 -8.84
N VAL A 124 -14.21 -11.28 -7.55
CA VAL A 124 -13.15 -11.75 -6.66
C VAL A 124 -13.76 -12.73 -5.66
N PRO A 125 -13.32 -14.01 -5.64
CA PRO A 125 -13.80 -14.97 -4.65
C PRO A 125 -13.42 -14.57 -3.22
N ARG A 126 -14.39 -14.71 -2.30
CA ARG A 126 -14.15 -14.56 -0.85
C ARG A 126 -14.61 -15.84 -0.14
N PRO A 127 -13.70 -16.78 0.17
CA PRO A 127 -14.03 -18.09 0.72
C PRO A 127 -14.41 -17.99 2.20
N LEU A 128 -15.61 -17.50 2.50
CA LEU A 128 -16.05 -17.21 3.87
C LEU A 128 -15.99 -18.43 4.80
N GLN A 129 -16.13 -19.65 4.26
CA GLN A 129 -15.98 -20.90 5.02
C GLN A 129 -14.57 -21.09 5.62
N ASP A 130 -13.56 -20.44 5.05
CA ASP A 130 -12.18 -20.46 5.53
C ASP A 130 -11.85 -19.20 6.34
N LEU A 131 -12.43 -18.05 5.95
CA LEU A 131 -12.12 -16.76 6.58
C LEU A 131 -12.83 -16.49 7.92
N TRP A 132 -13.93 -17.19 8.24
CA TRP A 132 -14.71 -16.88 9.45
C TRP A 132 -13.90 -17.02 10.75
N ILE A 133 -12.96 -17.96 10.81
CA ILE A 133 -12.11 -18.21 11.98
C ILE A 133 -10.97 -17.20 12.10
N MET A 134 -10.70 -16.46 11.03
CA MET A 134 -9.57 -15.53 10.93
C MET A 134 -9.88 -14.14 11.51
N ASP A 135 -11.14 -13.84 11.86
CA ASP A 135 -11.56 -12.54 12.43
C ASP A 135 -11.02 -11.31 11.65
N LEU A 136 -11.06 -11.40 10.32
CA LEU A 136 -10.44 -10.40 9.44
C LEU A 136 -11.27 -9.13 9.30
N SER A 137 -10.58 -7.98 9.24
CA SER A 137 -11.14 -6.71 8.77
C SER A 137 -10.77 -6.46 7.31
N ILE A 138 -11.73 -6.47 6.40
CA ILE A 138 -11.49 -6.14 4.99
C ILE A 138 -12.08 -4.76 4.68
N THR A 139 -11.24 -3.83 4.24
CA THR A 139 -11.66 -2.50 3.80
C THR A 139 -11.57 -2.37 2.29
N THR A 140 -12.49 -1.62 1.71
CA THR A 140 -12.51 -1.24 0.31
C THR A 140 -12.87 0.25 0.28
N GLY A 141 -12.23 1.05 -0.55
CA GLY A 141 -12.52 2.48 -0.59
C GLY A 141 -12.19 3.10 -1.92
N LEU A 142 -12.83 4.24 -2.18
CA LEU A 142 -12.37 5.20 -3.17
C LEU A 142 -11.64 6.30 -2.42
N VAL A 143 -10.57 6.82 -3.00
CA VAL A 143 -9.87 8.00 -2.47
C VAL A 143 -10.86 9.16 -2.30
N SER A 144 -10.87 9.74 -1.09
CA SER A 144 -11.76 10.85 -0.72
C SER A 144 -11.10 12.20 -0.90
N THR A 145 -9.77 12.24 -1.07
CA THR A 145 -8.94 13.45 -1.20
C THR A 145 -8.99 14.40 0.01
N SER A 146 -9.68 14.02 1.09
CA SER A 146 -9.75 14.79 2.34
C SER A 146 -8.39 14.96 3.03
N THR A 147 -7.39 14.16 2.65
CA THR A 147 -6.01 14.25 3.17
C THR A 147 -5.04 15.00 2.25
N THR A 148 -5.45 15.38 1.04
CA THR A 148 -4.58 15.98 0.01
C THR A 148 -3.90 17.26 0.50
N ALA A 149 -4.65 18.18 1.12
CA ALA A 149 -4.08 19.40 1.70
C ALA A 149 -3.01 19.15 2.79
N MET A 150 -3.12 18.05 3.54
CA MET A 150 -2.13 17.65 4.53
C MET A 150 -0.88 17.07 3.86
N LEU A 151 -1.07 16.18 2.88
CA LEU A 151 0.01 15.57 2.11
C LEU A 151 0.81 16.62 1.32
N LEU A 152 0.14 17.58 0.68
CA LEU A 152 0.77 18.74 0.01
C LEU A 152 1.72 19.50 0.94
N LYS A 153 1.31 19.73 2.19
CA LYS A 153 2.16 20.41 3.19
C LYS A 153 3.37 19.56 3.57
N LEU A 154 3.21 18.25 3.71
CA LEU A 154 4.32 17.36 4.02
C LEU A 154 5.35 17.31 2.89
N VAL A 155 4.89 17.27 1.63
CA VAL A 155 5.77 17.32 0.45
C VAL A 155 6.49 18.67 0.36
N ALA A 156 5.76 19.78 0.48
CA ALA A 156 6.35 21.12 0.47
C ALA A 156 7.40 21.34 1.57
N GLN A 157 7.22 20.68 2.73
CA GLN A 157 8.16 20.72 3.85
C GLN A 157 9.30 19.69 3.74
N SER A 158 9.39 18.94 2.64
CA SER A 158 10.34 17.82 2.47
C SER A 158 10.25 16.77 3.59
N ARG A 159 9.09 16.65 4.23
CA ARG A 159 8.79 15.64 5.26
C ARG A 159 8.25 14.34 4.66
N LEU A 160 7.83 14.40 3.41
CA LEU A 160 7.45 13.27 2.58
C LEU A 160 8.21 13.40 1.26
N ALA A 161 9.05 12.43 0.95
CA ALA A 161 9.84 12.41 -0.29
C ALA A 161 8.97 11.93 -1.44
N VAL A 162 9.05 12.62 -2.58
CA VAL A 162 8.32 12.26 -3.80
C VAL A 162 9.29 12.26 -4.97
N THR A 163 9.28 11.23 -5.81
CA THR A 163 10.20 11.13 -6.95
C THR A 163 9.51 10.46 -8.14
N VAL A 164 9.68 11.04 -9.33
CA VAL A 164 9.23 10.43 -10.60
C VAL A 164 10.42 9.81 -11.32
N GLY A 165 10.51 8.48 -11.38
CA GLY A 165 11.46 7.77 -12.26
C GLY A 165 10.94 7.74 -13.71
N ARG A 166 11.84 7.78 -14.68
CA ARG A 166 11.53 7.96 -16.12
C ARG A 166 10.98 6.72 -16.86
N ASP A 167 10.88 5.54 -16.22
CA ASP A 167 10.54 4.27 -16.89
C ASP A 167 9.43 3.45 -16.17
N LEU A 168 8.42 4.10 -15.60
CA LEU A 168 7.53 3.44 -14.64
C LEU A 168 6.07 3.29 -15.10
N GLY A 169 5.53 2.09 -14.90
CA GLY A 169 4.09 1.83 -14.83
C GLY A 169 3.43 2.41 -13.56
N PRO A 170 2.09 2.42 -13.50
CA PRO A 170 1.34 3.30 -12.60
C PRO A 170 1.36 3.00 -11.08
N ASP A 171 1.88 1.86 -10.58
CA ASP A 171 1.29 1.33 -9.34
C ASP A 171 2.11 1.27 -8.03
N LEU A 172 3.36 1.74 -7.87
CA LEU A 172 4.07 1.54 -6.57
C LEU A 172 5.06 2.65 -6.18
N ARG A 173 4.64 3.70 -5.43
CA ARG A 173 5.56 4.76 -4.89
C ARG A 173 5.11 5.49 -3.60
N PHE A 174 4.92 4.80 -2.48
CA PHE A 174 4.52 5.40 -1.19
C PHE A 174 5.48 5.26 0.00
N LEU A 175 6.53 4.47 -0.12
CA LEU A 175 7.17 3.77 1.01
C LEU A 175 8.15 4.55 1.94
N ARG A 176 8.00 5.87 2.15
CA ARG A 176 8.97 6.65 2.97
C ARG A 176 8.42 7.39 4.18
N LEU A 177 7.40 6.87 4.87
CA LEU A 177 6.84 7.56 6.05
C LEU A 177 7.04 6.89 7.41
N PHE A 178 7.48 5.63 7.50
CA PHE A 178 7.41 4.89 8.76
C PHE A 178 8.75 4.21 9.11
N ARG A 179 9.34 4.58 10.26
CA ARG A 179 10.50 3.89 10.84
C ARG A 179 10.29 3.66 12.34
N SER A 180 10.56 2.41 12.74
CA SER A 180 10.84 1.82 14.06
C SER A 180 9.70 1.66 15.09
N GLY A 181 9.21 0.41 15.19
CA GLY A 181 8.24 -0.17 16.13
C GLY A 181 7.95 -1.63 15.73
N PRO A 182 7.40 -2.50 16.60
CA PRO A 182 7.34 -3.92 16.29
C PRO A 182 6.11 -4.26 15.42
N ARG A 183 6.40 -4.74 14.20
CA ARG A 183 5.58 -5.71 13.43
C ARG A 183 4.21 -5.22 12.93
N ALA A 184 4.18 -4.41 11.89
CA ALA A 184 3.30 -4.72 10.75
C ALA A 184 4.20 -5.08 9.58
N VAL A 185 3.71 -5.82 8.59
CA VAL A 185 4.41 -6.02 7.33
C VAL A 185 3.40 -5.62 6.27
N THR A 186 3.50 -4.38 5.83
CA THR A 186 2.67 -3.89 4.73
C THR A 186 3.17 -4.52 3.44
N ILE A 187 2.27 -5.20 2.72
CA ILE A 187 2.56 -5.78 1.42
C ILE A 187 1.65 -5.12 0.40
N GLU A 188 2.24 -4.41 -0.56
CA GLU A 188 1.59 -4.04 -1.81
C GLU A 188 1.81 -5.21 -2.80
N VAL A 189 0.72 -5.86 -3.25
CA VAL A 189 0.72 -6.91 -4.29
C VAL A 189 0.10 -6.40 -5.58
#